data_AF-A0AA51S8S5-F1
#
_entry.id   AF-A0AA51S8S5-F1
#
_cell.length_a   1.000
_cell.length_b   1.000
_cell.length_c   1.000
_cell.angle_alpha   90.00
_cell.angle_beta   90.00
_cell.angle_gamma   90.00
#
_symmetry.space_group_name_H-M   'P 1'
#
loop_
_entity.id
_entity.type
_entity.pdbx_description
1 polymer ?
#
loop_
_entity_poly.entity_id
_entity_poly.type
_entity_poly.pdbx_seq_one_letter_code
_entity_poly.pdbx_strand_id
1 'polypeptide(L)' 'MSNRFLIIMPIVALGFLSANALAMDVQATFNELDKDSNGTLSEAEAGEDAVLHENFSQIDTDQNGQLSLDEFKQFIK' A
#
# COMPACT_ATOMS: atom_id res chain seq x y z
N MET A 1 -13.17 -31.45 -12.30
CA MET A 1 -14.30 -30.50 -12.42
C MET A 1 -14.40 -29.78 -11.08
N SER A 2 -14.00 -28.50 -11.02
CA SER A 2 -14.52 -27.43 -10.13
C SER A 2 -14.75 -27.74 -8.64
N ASN A 3 -14.23 -27.05 -7.62
CA ASN A 3 -13.77 -25.66 -7.49
C ASN A 3 -13.11 -25.50 -6.09
N ARG A 4 -12.00 -24.74 -6.01
CA ARG A 4 -11.79 -23.52 -5.18
C ARG A 4 -12.25 -23.57 -3.69
N PHE A 5 -11.47 -23.30 -2.66
CA PHE A 5 -10.52 -22.22 -2.41
C PHE A 5 -9.61 -22.64 -1.23
N LEU A 6 -8.30 -22.57 -1.42
CA LEU A 6 -7.32 -22.58 -0.32
C LEU A 6 -7.39 -21.20 0.36
N ILE A 7 -8.10 -21.12 1.50
CA ILE A 7 -8.05 -19.94 2.37
C ILE A 7 -6.72 -20.04 3.14
N ILE A 8 -5.70 -19.38 2.61
CA ILE A 8 -4.39 -19.22 3.25
C ILE A 8 -4.27 -17.81 3.82
N MET A 9 -4.70 -17.66 5.08
CA MET A 9 -4.07 -16.82 6.13
C MET A 9 -3.98 -15.28 5.90
N PRO A 10 -3.54 -14.47 6.88
CA PRO A 10 -3.77 -14.48 8.33
C PRO A 10 -4.17 -13.08 8.87
N ILE A 11 -4.57 -13.01 10.15
CA ILE A 11 -4.39 -11.84 11.06
C ILE A 11 -4.90 -10.48 10.53
N VAL A 12 -6.13 -10.10 10.88
CA VAL A 12 -6.49 -8.67 10.97
C VAL A 12 -5.86 -8.15 12.27
N ALA A 13 -4.60 -7.75 12.18
CA ALA A 13 -3.90 -7.04 13.24
C ALA A 13 -4.52 -5.65 13.38
N LEU A 14 -4.94 -5.34 14.61
CA LEU A 14 -5.25 -3.99 15.06
C LEU A 14 -4.10 -3.04 14.70
N GLY A 15 -4.44 -1.89 14.12
CA GLY A 15 -3.51 -0.79 13.91
C GLY A 15 -4.25 0.55 13.93
N PHE A 16 -4.76 0.97 15.10
CA PHE A 16 -4.98 2.38 15.35
C PHE A 16 -3.62 3.09 15.24
N LEU A 17 -3.41 3.89 14.20
CA LEU A 17 -2.27 4.80 14.12
C LEU A 17 -2.76 6.22 13.82
N SER A 18 -3.18 6.85 14.91
CA SER A 18 -3.10 8.29 15.11
C SER A 18 -1.71 8.82 14.76
N ALA A 19 -1.58 9.72 13.79
CA ALA A 19 -0.41 10.61 13.68
C ALA A 19 -0.54 11.73 12.63
N ASN A 20 -0.61 12.96 13.15
CA ASN A 20 0.21 14.12 12.74
C ASN A 20 -0.10 14.83 11.41
N ALA A 21 -0.72 16.00 11.55
CA ALA A 21 -1.19 16.96 10.54
C ALA A 21 -0.10 17.65 9.67
N LEU A 22 1.09 17.07 9.53
CA LEU A 22 2.10 17.49 8.54
C LEU A 22 2.20 16.51 7.37
N ALA A 23 1.54 15.34 7.48
CA ALA A 23 1.45 14.32 6.44
C ALA A 23 0.26 14.50 5.48
N MET A 24 -0.47 15.62 5.57
CA MET A 24 -1.79 15.77 4.92
C MET A 24 -1.77 15.56 3.40
N ASP A 25 -0.67 15.81 2.70
CA ASP A 25 -0.61 15.66 1.24
C ASP A 25 -0.25 14.23 0.81
N VAL A 26 0.82 13.67 1.40
CA VAL A 26 1.29 12.31 1.12
C VAL A 26 0.29 11.27 1.61
N GLN A 27 -0.27 11.45 2.82
CA GLN A 27 -1.23 10.51 3.38
C GLN A 27 -2.60 10.62 2.72
N ALA A 28 -3.01 11.80 2.24
CA ALA A 28 -4.23 11.92 1.45
C ALA A 28 -4.08 11.20 0.10
N THR A 29 -2.95 11.39 -0.59
CA THR A 29 -2.67 10.69 -1.86
C THR A 29 -2.60 9.18 -1.65
N PHE A 30 -1.92 8.75 -0.59
CA PHE A 30 -1.86 7.34 -0.22
C PHE A 30 -3.25 6.76 0.06
N ASN A 31 -4.06 7.42 0.88
CA ASN A 31 -5.42 6.97 1.19
C ASN A 31 -6.36 7.03 -0.02
N GLU A 32 -6.13 7.92 -0.98
CA GLU A 32 -6.90 7.97 -2.23
C GLU A 32 -6.61 6.75 -3.12
N LEU A 33 -5.38 6.24 -3.08
CA LEU A 33 -4.94 5.07 -3.82
C LEU A 33 -5.26 3.75 -3.08
N ASP A 34 -5.22 3.75 -1.74
CA ASP A 34 -5.50 2.61 -0.84
C ASP A 34 -7.02 2.37 -0.78
N LYS A 35 -7.54 1.64 -1.79
CA LYS A 35 -8.98 1.44 -2.00
C LYS A 35 -9.58 0.51 -0.96
N ASP A 36 -8.80 -0.44 -0.47
CA ASP A 36 -9.23 -1.35 0.58
C ASP A 36 -8.91 -0.83 2.00
N SER A 37 -8.21 0.32 2.10
CA SER A 37 -7.87 1.00 3.35
C SER A 37 -7.13 0.09 4.32
N ASN A 38 -6.25 -0.76 3.78
CA ASN A 38 -5.49 -1.74 4.54
C ASN A 38 -4.18 -1.14 5.11
N GLY A 39 -3.79 0.07 4.68
CA GLY A 39 -2.58 0.77 5.11
C GLY A 39 -1.34 0.49 4.25
N THR A 40 -1.50 -0.20 3.11
CA THR A 40 -0.49 -0.54 2.11
C THR A 40 -1.07 -0.36 0.70
N LEU A 41 -0.24 -0.04 -0.29
CA LEU A 41 -0.67 0.01 -1.70
C LEU A 41 -0.20 -1.23 -2.43
N SER A 42 -1.15 -2.06 -2.86
CA SER A 42 -0.84 -3.22 -3.70
C SER A 42 -0.28 -2.78 -5.05
N GLU A 43 0.44 -3.65 -5.76
CA GLU A 43 0.89 -3.38 -7.14
C GLU A 43 -0.26 -2.93 -8.06
N ALA A 44 -1.46 -3.49 -7.86
CA ALA A 44 -2.65 -3.10 -8.61
C ALA A 44 -3.13 -1.67 -8.29
N GLU A 45 -3.01 -1.23 -7.03
CA GLU A 45 -3.44 0.11 -6.58
C GLU A 45 -2.38 1.16 -6.92
N ALA A 46 -1.10 0.82 -6.72
CA ALA A 46 0.01 1.64 -7.20
C ALA A 46 0.01 1.72 -8.74
N GLY A 47 -0.52 0.70 -9.43
CA GLY A 47 -0.74 0.67 -10.87
C GLY A 47 -1.69 1.73 -11.41
N GLU A 48 -2.54 2.31 -10.56
CA GLU A 48 -3.44 3.42 -10.94
C GLU A 48 -2.66 4.71 -11.19
N ASP A 49 -1.42 4.81 -10.69
CA ASP A 49 -0.52 5.93 -10.92
C ASP A 49 0.73 5.46 -11.68
N ALA A 50 0.96 6.08 -12.84
CA ALA A 50 2.06 5.67 -13.72
C ALA A 50 3.44 5.83 -13.05
N VAL A 51 3.62 6.87 -12.24
CA VAL A 51 4.90 7.17 -11.59
C VAL A 51 5.19 6.15 -10.50
N LEU A 52 4.16 5.79 -9.72
CA LEU A 52 4.27 4.75 -8.70
C LEU A 52 4.50 3.38 -9.30
N HIS A 53 3.80 3.02 -10.38
CA HIS A 53 4.00 1.74 -11.04
C HIS A 53 5.42 1.61 -11.62
N GLU A 54 5.93 2.65 -12.30
CA GLU A 54 7.28 2.64 -12.88
C GLU A 54 8.37 2.55 -11.80
N ASN A 55 8.13 3.14 -10.63
CA ASN A 55 9.06 3.09 -9.51
C ASN A 55 8.71 2.01 -8.50
N PHE A 56 7.68 1.18 -8.72
CA PHE A 56 7.15 0.25 -7.72
C PHE A 56 8.23 -0.65 -7.17
N SER A 57 8.99 -1.31 -8.04
CA SER A 57 10.09 -2.20 -7.63
C SER A 57 11.27 -1.46 -6.98
N GLN A 58 11.38 -0.14 -7.14
CA GLN A 58 12.38 0.69 -6.46
C GLN A 58 11.90 1.13 -5.08
N ILE A 59 10.58 1.32 -4.92
CA ILE A 59 9.94 1.76 -3.69
C ILE A 59 9.71 0.56 -2.76
N ASP A 60 9.28 -0.58 -3.30
CA ASP A 60 9.10 -1.89 -2.63
C ASP A 60 10.47 -2.48 -2.28
N THR A 61 11.06 -1.94 -1.21
CA THR A 61 12.41 -2.29 -0.78
C THR A 61 12.49 -3.69 -0.20
N ASP A 62 11.41 -4.15 0.43
CA ASP A 62 11.31 -5.51 0.97
C ASP A 62 10.76 -6.53 -0.03
N GLN A 63 10.37 -6.10 -1.24
CA GLN A 63 9.92 -6.94 -2.35
C GLN A 63 8.74 -7.84 -1.96
N ASN A 64 7.82 -7.30 -1.16
CA ASN A 64 6.65 -8.04 -0.70
C ASN A 64 5.46 -7.91 -1.66
N GLY A 65 5.57 -7.06 -2.70
CA GLY A 65 4.51 -6.80 -3.68
C GLY A 65 3.48 -5.74 -3.26
N GLN A 66 3.77 -4.96 -2.21
CA GLN A 66 2.92 -3.90 -1.64
C GLN A 66 3.80 -2.75 -1.11
N LEU A 67 3.39 -1.50 -1.35
CA LEU A 67 4.09 -0.33 -0.81
C LEU A 67 3.51 0.06 0.54
N SER A 68 4.33 0.02 1.56
CA SER A 68 3.96 0.56 2.86
C SER A 68 3.92 2.09 2.82
N LEU A 69 3.13 2.70 3.70
CA LEU A 69 3.06 4.16 3.83
C LEU A 69 4.43 4.80 4.10
N ASP A 70 5.34 4.12 4.80
CA ASP A 70 6.72 4.57 5.00
C ASP A 70 7.56 4.54 3.71
N GLU A 71 7.40 3.52 2.87
CA GLU A 71 8.09 3.41 1.58
C GLU A 71 7.58 4.46 0.60
N PHE A 72 6.25 4.63 0.53
CA PHE A 72 5.61 5.69 -0.24
C PHE A 72 6.10 7.08 0.20
N LYS A 73 6.18 7.33 1.52
CA LYS A 73 6.73 8.58 2.04
C LYS A 73 8.19 8.79 1.67
N GLN A 74 9.01 7.74 1.63
CA GLN A 74 10.41 7.83 1.22
C GLN A 74 10.55 8.19 -0.26
N PHE A 75 9.63 7.74 -1.11
CA PHE A 75 9.62 8.06 -2.53
C PHE A 75 9.23 9.52 -2.83
N ILE A 76 8.20 10.05 -2.16
CA ILE A 76 7.67 11.39 -2.41
C ILE A 76 8.55 12.50 -1.78
N LYS A 77 9.37 12.15 -0.78
CA LYS A 77 10.23 13.10 -0.04
C LYS A 77 11.46 13.51 -0.84
#